data_AF-A0A1N6IEC4-F1
#
_entry.id   AF-A0A1N6IEC4-F1
#
_cell.length_a   1.000
_cell.length_b   1.000
_cell.length_c   1.000
_cell.angle_alpha   90.00
_cell.angle_beta   90.00
_cell.angle_gamma   90.00
#
_symmetry.space_group_name_H-M   'P 1'
#
loop_
_entity.id
_entity.type
_entity.pdbx_description
1 polymer ?
#
loop_
_entity_poly.entity_id
_entity_poly.type
_entity_poly.pdbx_seq_one_letter_code
_entity_poly.pdbx_strand_id
1 'polypeptide(L)'
;MRWTWVILLTSIVVAAGLGFLWRVQQEPPAPAPSTETQPQREEASPVAETDRTELAMSGYAEASEDMRALAVAVFNGTPLPADALSRVTPEELSAFYDTTVPKELATKDAPAGMQVRRNLLLDAFAFDRQEAGKAVVEAGADVNVADHLMAYNALAELSGSRMVPFPDFSKGMPWLRLYVENGGDLHAQRPGTSQTLLQRAAGLDNLEGLLYLLEKGADGWRPAVRDGFAYKPFFDDAFWGSAGIIGSEIAFRIAVEGHIQDAKPEQLAPILNDLTAAIDRFEGPGPDSMNTVWRLRAVAQAILDHSNVAAPEPLAEQLRKPFPEDIGGWHLRPDEVRSPPRDRAWPDGAGHDHMAFGLTCNEPDSFSSW
;
A
#
# COMPACT_ATOMS: atom_id res chain seq x y z
N MET A 1 -7.81 -18.95 -60.81
CA MET A 1 -7.49 -17.85 -59.87
C MET A 1 -6.69 -18.46 -58.72
N ARG A 2 -5.38 -18.20 -58.73
CA ARG A 2 -4.39 -18.66 -57.77
C ARG A 2 -4.17 -17.55 -56.76
N TRP A 3 -4.02 -17.84 -55.47
CA TRP A 3 -2.99 -17.20 -54.63
C TRP A 3 -2.57 -18.21 -53.55
N THR A 4 -1.26 -18.41 -53.46
CA THR A 4 -0.52 -19.31 -52.58
C THR A 4 0.76 -18.56 -52.22
N TRP A 5 1.24 -18.72 -50.98
CA TRP A 5 2.53 -18.21 -50.43
C TRP A 5 2.57 -16.69 -50.15
N VAL A 6 3.20 -16.20 -49.07
CA VAL A 6 4.64 -16.25 -48.79
C VAL A 6 4.96 -16.13 -47.28
N ILE A 7 5.86 -17.00 -46.81
CA ILE A 7 6.74 -16.85 -45.63
C ILE A 7 8.06 -16.23 -46.12
N LEU A 8 8.62 -15.24 -45.42
CA LEU A 8 10.07 -14.92 -45.36
C LEU A 8 10.29 -13.85 -44.26
N LEU A 9 10.96 -14.10 -43.13
CA LEU A 9 12.41 -14.27 -42.89
C LEU A 9 13.26 -13.03 -43.28
N THR A 10 13.80 -12.36 -42.26
CA THR A 10 14.98 -11.47 -42.31
C THR A 10 15.65 -11.57 -40.92
N SER A 11 16.65 -12.44 -40.73
CA SER A 11 18.12 -12.22 -40.90
C SER A 11 18.69 -11.23 -39.86
N ILE A 12 19.43 -11.64 -38.81
CA ILE A 12 20.80 -12.21 -38.67
C ILE A 12 21.93 -11.14 -38.70
N VAL A 13 22.90 -11.31 -37.75
CA VAL A 13 24.29 -10.79 -37.57
C VAL A 13 24.39 -9.40 -36.88
N VAL A 14 25.15 -9.18 -35.79
CA VAL A 14 26.61 -9.35 -35.61
C VAL A 14 27.01 -9.60 -34.15
N ALA A 15 28.01 -10.49 -33.99
CA ALA A 15 28.72 -10.84 -32.77
C ALA A 15 29.99 -9.99 -32.52
N ALA A 16 30.51 -10.12 -31.30
CA ALA A 16 31.91 -9.96 -30.86
C ALA A 16 32.23 -8.71 -30.00
N GLY A 17 32.82 -8.95 -28.82
CA GLY A 17 33.51 -7.90 -28.07
C GLY A 17 33.82 -8.20 -26.59
N LEU A 18 34.87 -8.98 -26.37
CA LEU A 18 35.85 -8.84 -25.27
C LEU A 18 35.48 -9.29 -23.84
N GLY A 19 36.21 -10.33 -23.41
CA GLY A 19 36.38 -10.69 -22.01
C GLY A 19 37.27 -9.71 -21.25
N PHE A 20 36.99 -9.60 -19.96
CA PHE A 20 37.86 -8.92 -18.99
C PHE A 20 38.03 -9.81 -17.76
N LEU A 21 39.30 -9.98 -17.37
CA LEU A 21 39.73 -10.78 -16.24
C LEU A 21 39.15 -10.26 -14.92
N TRP A 22 38.67 -11.21 -14.12
CA TRP A 22 38.37 -11.05 -12.71
C TRP A 22 39.68 -10.90 -11.93
N ARG A 23 39.85 -9.79 -11.21
CA ARG A 23 40.88 -9.63 -10.17
C ARG A 23 40.13 -9.28 -8.88
N VAL A 24 39.95 -10.28 -8.01
CA VAL A 24 39.46 -10.10 -6.65
C VAL A 24 40.50 -9.27 -5.91
N GLN A 25 40.17 -8.02 -5.67
CA GLN A 25 40.92 -7.16 -4.76
C GLN A 25 40.33 -7.42 -3.37
N GLN A 26 41.08 -8.09 -2.51
CA GLN A 26 40.72 -8.23 -1.10
C GLN A 26 40.72 -6.82 -0.49
N GLU A 27 39.54 -6.34 -0.09
CA GLU A 27 39.44 -5.13 0.72
C GLU A 27 40.07 -5.39 2.09
N PRO A 28 40.87 -4.45 2.63
CA PRO A 28 41.35 -4.54 3.99
C PRO A 28 40.18 -4.52 4.98
N PRO A 29 40.32 -5.14 6.17
CA PRO A 29 39.26 -5.17 7.17
C PRO A 29 38.84 -3.74 7.54
N ALA A 30 37.52 -3.54 7.63
CA ALA A 30 36.92 -2.28 8.01
C ALA A 30 37.52 -1.77 9.34
N PRO A 31 37.85 -0.47 9.44
CA PRO A 31 38.29 0.10 10.71
C PRO A 31 37.17 -0.02 11.75
N ALA A 32 37.56 -0.22 13.00
CA ALA A 32 36.63 -0.27 14.13
C ALA A 32 35.72 0.97 14.15
N PRO A 33 34.43 0.83 14.52
CA PRO A 33 33.49 1.94 14.51
C PRO A 33 33.99 3.05 15.44
N SER A 34 34.39 4.17 14.85
CA SER A 34 34.58 5.41 15.56
C SER A 34 33.25 5.80 16.20
N THR A 35 33.28 6.20 17.47
CA THR A 35 32.19 6.89 18.17
C THR A 35 31.84 8.16 17.41
N GLU A 36 31.00 8.00 16.39
CA GLU A 36 30.45 9.09 15.60
C GLU A 36 29.30 9.67 16.42
N THR A 37 29.57 10.82 17.04
CA THR A 37 28.57 11.67 17.68
C THR A 37 27.42 11.84 16.68
N GLN A 38 26.25 11.27 17.00
CA GLN A 38 25.05 11.44 16.15
C GLN A 38 24.91 12.92 15.81
N PRO A 39 24.78 13.29 14.52
CA PRO A 39 24.56 14.68 14.16
C PRO A 39 23.33 15.15 14.94
N GLN A 40 23.53 16.16 15.80
CA GLN A 40 22.43 16.85 16.44
C GLN A 40 21.48 17.24 15.32
N ARG A 41 20.29 16.64 15.33
CA ARG A 41 19.22 16.95 14.39
C ARG A 41 19.04 18.46 14.48
N GLU A 42 19.53 19.17 13.47
CA GLU A 42 19.40 20.61 13.33
C GLU A 42 17.90 20.88 13.50
N GLU A 43 17.51 21.43 14.66
CA GLU A 43 16.12 21.76 14.94
C GLU A 43 15.69 22.63 13.76
N ALA A 44 14.69 22.16 13.01
CA ALA A 44 14.25 22.81 11.79
C ALA A 44 14.09 24.30 12.08
N SER A 45 14.90 25.12 11.37
CA SER A 45 14.90 26.57 11.52
C SER A 45 13.44 27.03 11.61
N PRO A 46 13.04 27.73 12.69
CA PRO A 46 11.65 28.07 12.91
C PRO A 46 11.19 28.93 11.73
N VAL A 47 10.50 28.29 10.78
CA VAL A 47 9.60 29.01 9.88
C VAL A 47 8.73 29.83 10.81
N ALA A 48 8.82 31.15 10.70
CA ALA A 48 8.29 32.05 11.71
C ALA A 48 6.80 31.73 11.88
N GLU A 49 6.32 31.68 13.11
CA GLU A 49 4.91 31.41 13.44
C GLU A 49 3.94 32.30 12.65
N THR A 50 4.40 33.51 12.28
CA THR A 50 3.75 34.45 11.38
C THR A 50 3.45 33.87 9.98
N ASP A 51 4.37 33.11 9.40
CA ASP A 51 4.24 32.57 8.04
C ASP A 51 3.13 31.50 7.96
N ARG A 52 2.92 30.73 9.05
CA ARG A 52 1.86 29.70 9.10
C ARG A 52 0.46 30.29 9.20
N THR A 53 0.31 31.38 9.95
CA THR A 53 -0.98 32.06 10.09
C THR A 53 -1.36 32.73 8.77
N GLU A 54 -0.42 33.40 8.10
CA GLU A 54 -0.66 34.00 6.79
C GLU A 54 -1.01 32.95 5.73
N LEU A 55 -0.34 31.79 5.76
CA LEU A 55 -0.67 30.64 4.92
C LEU A 55 -2.09 30.10 5.15
N ALA A 56 -2.51 29.95 6.41
CA ALA A 56 -3.88 29.53 6.72
C ALA A 56 -4.90 30.56 6.22
N MET A 57 -4.65 31.85 6.46
CA MET A 57 -5.57 32.93 6.07
C MET A 57 -5.68 33.07 4.54
N SER A 58 -4.58 32.94 3.81
CA SER A 58 -4.57 32.93 2.34
C SER A 58 -5.19 31.66 1.75
N GLY A 59 -5.06 30.53 2.44
CA GLY A 59 -5.67 29.25 2.07
C GLY A 59 -7.21 29.26 2.11
N TYR A 60 -7.78 30.07 3.00
CA TYR A 60 -9.20 30.15 3.30
C TYR A 60 -9.75 31.57 3.11
N ALA A 61 -9.18 32.35 2.18
CA ALA A 61 -9.51 33.77 1.99
C ALA A 61 -11.02 33.99 1.75
N GLU A 62 -11.64 33.12 0.96
CA GLU A 62 -13.07 33.15 0.61
C GLU A 62 -13.99 32.49 1.66
N ALA A 63 -13.43 31.91 2.73
CA ALA A 63 -14.22 31.25 3.78
C ALA A 63 -14.86 32.27 4.74
N SER A 64 -15.76 31.82 5.62
CA SER A 64 -16.22 32.66 6.73
C SER A 64 -15.08 32.98 7.71
N GLU A 65 -15.29 33.98 8.56
CA GLU A 65 -14.33 34.32 9.63
C GLU A 65 -14.13 33.17 10.61
N ASP A 66 -15.21 32.47 10.97
CA ASP A 66 -15.16 31.30 11.84
C ASP A 66 -14.35 30.16 11.19
N MET A 67 -14.54 29.92 9.90
CA MET A 67 -13.80 28.89 9.18
C MET A 67 -12.30 29.22 9.06
N ARG A 68 -11.95 30.49 8.83
CA ARG A 68 -10.55 30.95 8.87
C ARG A 68 -9.94 30.77 10.26
N ALA A 69 -10.69 31.04 11.33
CA ALA A 69 -10.22 30.83 12.70
C ALA A 69 -9.95 29.34 12.99
N LEU A 70 -10.82 28.43 12.52
CA LEU A 70 -10.59 26.99 12.58
C LEU A 70 -9.33 26.56 11.82
N ALA A 71 -9.15 27.07 10.59
CA ALA A 71 -7.96 26.79 9.80
C ALA A 71 -6.67 27.24 10.52
N VAL A 72 -6.62 28.49 11.03
CA VAL A 72 -5.47 28.98 11.80
C VAL A 72 -5.18 28.06 13.01
N ALA A 73 -6.21 27.60 13.72
CA ALA A 73 -6.04 26.70 14.86
C ALA A 73 -5.42 25.35 14.44
N VAL A 74 -5.87 24.75 13.33
CA VAL A 74 -5.29 23.50 12.77
C VAL A 74 -3.80 23.68 12.45
N PHE A 75 -3.44 24.74 11.74
CA PHE A 75 -2.04 24.98 11.35
C PHE A 75 -1.14 25.19 12.58
N ASN A 76 -1.59 26.00 13.52
CA ASN A 76 -0.84 26.31 14.73
C ASN A 76 -0.84 25.14 15.73
N GLY A 77 -1.71 24.15 15.55
CA GLY A 77 -1.84 23.01 16.47
C GLY A 77 -2.47 23.40 17.79
N THR A 78 -3.30 24.44 17.79
CA THR A 78 -4.08 24.84 18.96
C THR A 78 -5.45 24.18 18.95
N PRO A 79 -6.12 24.03 20.10
CA PRO A 79 -7.50 23.54 20.15
C PRO A 79 -8.42 24.36 19.24
N LEU A 80 -9.38 23.70 18.59
CA LEU A 80 -10.38 24.38 17.75
C LEU A 80 -11.27 25.27 18.63
N PRO A 81 -11.50 26.54 18.27
CA PRO A 81 -12.46 27.39 18.97
C PRO A 81 -13.87 26.79 18.89
N ALA A 82 -14.41 26.35 20.03
CA ALA A 82 -15.69 25.65 20.08
C ALA A 82 -16.87 26.50 19.57
N ASP A 83 -16.78 27.82 19.80
CA ASP A 83 -17.79 28.76 19.35
C ASP A 83 -17.78 28.91 17.83
N ALA A 84 -16.60 29.01 17.20
CA ALA A 84 -16.45 29.01 15.75
C ALA A 84 -16.94 27.69 15.14
N LEU A 85 -16.51 26.55 15.70
CA LEU A 85 -16.90 25.21 15.21
C LEU A 85 -18.43 25.03 15.22
N SER A 86 -19.12 25.56 16.23
CA SER A 86 -20.59 25.48 16.33
C SER A 86 -21.36 26.36 15.35
N ARG A 87 -20.70 27.34 14.72
CA ARG A 87 -21.31 28.30 13.78
C ARG A 87 -21.05 27.97 12.31
N VAL A 88 -19.98 27.22 12.02
CA VAL A 88 -19.67 26.75 10.67
C VAL A 88 -20.56 25.56 10.33
N THR A 89 -21.15 25.55 9.13
CA THR A 89 -22.04 24.46 8.72
C THR A 89 -21.26 23.22 8.24
N PRO A 90 -21.85 22.02 8.27
CA PRO A 90 -21.27 20.82 7.65
C PRO A 90 -20.78 21.02 6.21
N GLU A 91 -21.54 21.74 5.40
CA GLU A 91 -21.20 22.04 4.00
C GLU A 91 -19.94 22.92 3.91
N GLU A 92 -19.81 23.90 4.80
CA GLU A 92 -18.64 24.78 4.85
C GLU A 92 -17.39 24.04 5.36
N LEU A 93 -17.53 23.18 6.39
CA LEU A 93 -16.45 22.29 6.85
C LEU A 93 -15.97 21.33 5.75
N SER A 94 -16.88 20.95 4.86
CA SER A 94 -16.65 20.03 3.73
C SER A 94 -16.23 20.75 2.45
N ALA A 95 -16.28 22.09 2.43
CA ALA A 95 -16.00 22.88 1.25
C ALA A 95 -14.52 22.81 0.85
N PHE A 96 -14.27 23.06 -0.43
CA PHE A 96 -12.95 23.29 -0.96
C PHE A 96 -12.65 24.77 -1.09
N TYR A 97 -11.44 25.13 -0.72
CA TYR A 97 -10.89 26.47 -0.89
C TYR A 97 -9.70 26.38 -1.82
N ASP A 98 -9.82 27.02 -2.99
CA ASP A 98 -8.72 27.16 -3.93
C ASP A 98 -7.72 28.16 -3.35
N THR A 99 -6.44 27.80 -3.32
CA THR A 99 -5.37 28.72 -2.96
C THR A 99 -4.18 28.56 -3.88
N THR A 100 -3.39 29.61 -3.96
CA THR A 100 -2.15 29.62 -4.73
C THR A 100 -0.99 29.35 -3.79
N VAL A 101 -0.12 28.38 -4.10
CA VAL A 101 1.09 28.13 -3.33
C VAL A 101 1.93 29.41 -3.28
N PRO A 102 2.15 30.01 -2.10
CA PRO A 102 2.98 31.19 -1.95
C PRO A 102 4.43 30.90 -2.35
N LYS A 103 5.14 31.93 -2.81
CA LYS A 103 6.53 31.79 -3.28
C LYS A 103 7.46 31.26 -2.19
N GLU A 104 7.15 31.63 -0.95
CA GLU A 104 7.87 31.32 0.28
C GLU A 104 7.75 29.84 0.67
N LEU A 105 6.70 29.16 0.17
CA LEU A 105 6.39 27.76 0.46
C LEU A 105 6.56 26.86 -0.75
N ALA A 106 7.04 27.43 -1.86
CA ALA A 106 7.25 26.71 -3.08
C ALA A 106 8.31 25.62 -2.87
N THR A 107 7.95 24.39 -3.20
CA THR A 107 8.89 23.27 -3.28
C THR A 107 9.08 22.87 -4.73
N LYS A 108 9.98 21.92 -4.99
CA LYS A 108 10.12 21.30 -6.31
C LYS A 108 8.81 20.67 -6.78
N ASP A 109 8.03 20.11 -5.85
CA ASP A 109 6.82 19.34 -6.13
C ASP A 109 5.54 20.18 -6.02
N ALA A 110 5.63 21.37 -5.41
CA ALA A 110 4.57 22.35 -5.31
C ALA A 110 5.12 23.75 -5.63
N PRO A 111 5.30 24.10 -6.92
CA PRO A 111 5.92 25.37 -7.31
C PRO A 111 5.02 26.56 -6.95
N ALA A 112 5.65 27.71 -6.73
CA ALA A 112 4.97 28.98 -6.54
C ALA A 112 3.95 29.23 -7.66
N GLY A 113 2.74 29.66 -7.33
CA GLY A 113 1.70 29.88 -8.33
C GLY A 113 0.84 28.65 -8.64
N MET A 114 1.21 27.46 -8.15
CA MET A 114 0.37 26.27 -8.29
C MET A 114 -0.94 26.45 -7.53
N GLN A 115 -2.06 26.18 -8.21
CA GLN A 115 -3.36 26.11 -7.54
C GLN A 115 -3.44 24.78 -6.77
N VAL A 116 -3.73 24.88 -5.48
CA VAL A 116 -3.98 23.74 -4.61
C VAL A 116 -5.36 23.89 -3.98
N ARG A 117 -6.09 22.79 -3.91
CA ARG A 117 -7.39 22.72 -3.24
C ARG A 117 -7.20 22.28 -1.81
N ARG A 118 -7.74 23.05 -0.88
CA ARG A 118 -7.68 22.77 0.55
C ARG A 118 -9.05 22.43 1.09
N ASN A 119 -9.08 21.54 2.04
CA ASN A 119 -10.21 21.27 2.90
C ASN A 119 -9.69 21.11 4.33
N LEU A 120 -10.46 21.54 5.32
CA LEU A 120 -10.00 21.60 6.71
C LEU A 120 -9.64 20.23 7.27
N LEU A 121 -10.37 19.18 6.87
CA LEU A 121 -10.07 17.81 7.27
C LEU A 121 -8.76 17.31 6.66
N LEU A 122 -8.50 17.63 5.38
CA LEU A 122 -7.23 17.32 4.72
C LEU A 122 -6.04 18.09 5.33
N ASP A 123 -6.26 19.34 5.73
CA ASP A 123 -5.23 20.12 6.43
C ASP A 123 -4.97 19.54 7.82
N ALA A 124 -6.01 19.14 8.56
CA ALA A 124 -5.86 18.45 9.83
C ALA A 124 -5.05 17.15 9.68
N PHE A 125 -5.30 16.39 8.60
CA PHE A 125 -4.49 15.23 8.24
C PHE A 125 -3.03 15.60 7.95
N ALA A 126 -2.81 16.56 7.06
CA ALA A 126 -1.47 16.95 6.59
C ALA A 126 -0.56 17.47 7.73
N PHE A 127 -1.16 18.09 8.75
CA PHE A 127 -0.47 18.58 9.93
C PHE A 127 -0.52 17.63 11.14
N ASP A 128 -1.01 16.39 10.96
CA ASP A 128 -1.16 15.36 11.99
C ASP A 128 -1.92 15.87 13.24
N ARG A 129 -3.03 16.57 13.00
CA ARG A 129 -3.92 17.15 14.02
C ARG A 129 -5.13 16.25 14.26
N GLN A 130 -4.88 15.04 14.77
CA GLN A 130 -5.92 14.00 14.91
C GLN A 130 -7.14 14.48 15.71
N GLU A 131 -6.94 15.18 16.83
CA GLU A 131 -8.05 15.70 17.64
C GLU A 131 -8.85 16.79 16.93
N ALA A 132 -8.19 17.62 16.10
CA ALA A 132 -8.90 18.60 15.27
C ALA A 132 -9.70 17.89 14.16
N GLY A 133 -9.12 16.87 13.53
CA GLY A 133 -9.82 16.04 12.53
C GLY A 133 -11.08 15.38 13.10
N LYS A 134 -10.97 14.78 14.30
CA LYS A 134 -12.13 14.22 15.02
C LYS A 134 -13.20 15.28 15.27
N ALA A 135 -12.83 16.43 15.84
CA ALA A 135 -13.78 17.50 16.14
C ALA A 135 -14.49 18.05 14.87
N VAL A 136 -13.77 18.15 13.74
CA VAL A 136 -14.34 18.59 12.46
C VAL A 136 -15.35 17.57 11.92
N VAL A 137 -15.04 16.28 12.01
CA VAL A 137 -15.97 15.20 11.61
C VAL A 137 -17.18 15.11 12.54
N GLU A 138 -16.99 15.24 13.86
CA GLU A 138 -18.07 15.30 14.85
C GLU A 138 -19.01 16.50 14.63
N ALA A 139 -18.47 17.62 14.11
CA ALA A 139 -19.25 18.79 13.69
C ALA A 139 -19.97 18.61 12.34
N GLY A 140 -19.81 17.46 11.69
CA GLY A 140 -20.55 17.08 10.49
C GLY A 140 -19.78 17.19 9.17
N ALA A 141 -18.45 17.40 9.19
CA ALA A 141 -17.68 17.37 7.95
C ALA A 141 -17.78 16.00 7.26
N ASP A 142 -18.01 16.01 5.94
CA ASP A 142 -18.10 14.80 5.13
C ASP A 142 -16.69 14.22 4.88
N VAL A 143 -16.47 12.99 5.35
CA VAL A 143 -15.20 12.26 5.18
C VAL A 143 -14.95 11.80 3.74
N ASN A 144 -15.97 11.82 2.89
CA ASN A 144 -15.90 11.41 1.48
C ASN A 144 -15.52 12.55 0.54
N VAL A 145 -15.40 13.78 1.04
CA VAL A 145 -14.97 14.91 0.21
C VAL A 145 -13.57 14.66 -0.35
N ALA A 146 -13.25 15.45 -1.38
CA ALA A 146 -11.95 15.40 -2.01
C ALA A 146 -11.58 14.03 -2.57
N ASP A 147 -12.55 13.37 -3.21
CA ASP A 147 -12.34 12.08 -3.84
C ASP A 147 -11.69 11.05 -2.90
N HIS A 148 -12.11 11.09 -1.63
CA HIS A 148 -11.64 10.20 -0.56
C HIS A 148 -10.11 10.31 -0.28
N LEU A 149 -9.49 11.45 -0.64
CA LEU A 149 -8.03 11.64 -0.51
C LEU A 149 -7.50 11.38 0.91
N MET A 150 -8.28 11.69 1.96
CA MET A 150 -7.89 11.39 3.33
C MET A 150 -7.65 9.89 3.52
N ALA A 151 -8.55 9.02 3.04
CA ALA A 151 -8.40 7.57 3.15
C ALA A 151 -7.19 7.06 2.35
N TYR A 152 -7.00 7.56 1.13
CA TYR A 152 -5.85 7.17 0.29
C TYR A 152 -4.51 7.61 0.89
N ASN A 153 -4.46 8.78 1.52
CA ASN A 153 -3.27 9.28 2.20
C ASN A 153 -3.03 8.53 3.51
N ALA A 154 -4.08 8.26 4.29
CA ALA A 154 -4.00 7.44 5.51
C ALA A 154 -3.41 6.06 5.21
N LEU A 155 -3.82 5.41 4.13
CA LEU A 155 -3.25 4.11 3.72
C LEU A 155 -1.77 4.18 3.34
N ALA A 156 -1.27 5.36 2.94
CA ALA A 156 0.11 5.57 2.52
C ALA A 156 1.02 6.12 3.63
N GLU A 157 0.44 6.53 4.75
CA GLU A 157 1.15 7.15 5.86
C GLU A 157 1.72 6.08 6.77
N LEU A 158 3.06 6.02 6.81
CA LEU A 158 3.78 4.99 7.56
C LEU A 158 4.73 5.59 8.59
N SER A 159 5.02 4.75 9.58
CA SER A 159 6.06 4.90 10.58
C SER A 159 7.30 4.09 10.15
N GLY A 160 8.48 4.71 10.18
CA GLY A 160 9.74 3.98 9.96
C GLY A 160 10.08 3.67 8.50
N SER A 161 10.63 2.48 8.24
CA SER A 161 11.26 2.13 6.96
C SER A 161 10.32 1.36 6.03
N ARG A 162 10.39 1.67 4.73
CA ARG A 162 9.75 0.89 3.65
C ARG A 162 10.53 -0.37 3.25
N MET A 163 11.74 -0.55 3.77
CA MET A 163 12.66 -1.63 3.35
C MET A 163 12.46 -2.93 4.15
N VAL A 164 11.21 -3.24 4.48
CA VAL A 164 10.79 -4.49 5.12
C VAL A 164 9.47 -4.95 4.47
N PRO A 165 9.22 -6.27 4.37
CA PRO A 165 7.88 -6.76 4.07
C PRO A 165 6.90 -6.18 5.10
N PHE A 166 5.71 -5.73 4.73
CA PHE A 166 4.72 -5.18 5.67
C PHE A 166 5.25 -4.05 6.59
N PRO A 167 5.48 -2.84 6.05
CA PRO A 167 5.86 -1.67 6.83
C PRO A 167 4.85 -1.33 7.93
N ASP A 168 5.27 -0.50 8.90
CA ASP A 168 4.39 -0.05 9.97
C ASP A 168 3.54 1.13 9.52
N PHE A 169 2.23 0.91 9.29
CA PHE A 169 1.28 1.97 8.92
C PHE A 169 0.50 2.57 10.10
N SER A 170 0.95 2.34 11.35
CA SER A 170 0.30 2.85 12.58
C SER A 170 -0.03 4.34 12.54
N LYS A 171 0.80 5.16 11.88
CA LYS A 171 0.58 6.59 11.79
C LYS A 171 -0.67 6.93 10.97
N GLY A 172 -0.93 6.20 9.89
CA GLY A 172 -2.12 6.39 9.06
C GLY A 172 -3.40 5.79 9.65
N MET A 173 -3.30 4.75 10.48
CA MET A 173 -4.46 4.01 10.97
C MET A 173 -5.51 4.83 11.74
N PRO A 174 -5.17 5.78 12.63
CA PRO A 174 -6.16 6.64 13.27
C PRO A 174 -7.04 7.41 12.27
N TRP A 175 -6.46 7.88 11.17
CA TRP A 175 -7.18 8.59 10.11
C TRP A 175 -8.05 7.66 9.27
N LEU A 176 -7.56 6.45 8.97
CA LEU A 176 -8.36 5.43 8.29
C LEU A 176 -9.57 5.01 9.16
N ARG A 177 -9.38 4.85 10.47
CA ARG A 177 -10.46 4.57 11.41
C ARG A 177 -11.47 5.70 11.44
N LEU A 178 -11.01 6.95 11.58
CA LEU A 178 -11.87 8.13 11.53
C LEU A 178 -12.72 8.17 10.25
N TYR A 179 -12.12 7.87 9.08
CA TYR A 179 -12.85 7.77 7.81
C TYR A 179 -13.95 6.70 7.85
N VAL A 180 -13.59 5.46 8.18
CA VAL A 180 -14.51 4.32 8.11
C VAL A 180 -15.63 4.41 9.15
N GLU A 181 -15.29 4.81 10.38
CA GLU A 181 -16.24 4.90 11.49
C GLU A 181 -17.28 6.02 11.31
N ASN A 182 -17.03 6.96 10.39
CA ASN A 182 -17.92 8.09 10.09
C ASN A 182 -18.53 8.02 8.68
N GLY A 183 -18.74 6.80 8.16
CA GLY A 183 -19.49 6.59 6.92
C GLY A 183 -18.68 6.79 5.63
N GLY A 184 -17.35 6.66 5.71
CA GLY A 184 -16.50 6.64 4.53
C GLY A 184 -16.84 5.49 3.57
N ASP A 185 -16.88 5.77 2.27
CA ASP A 185 -17.10 4.77 1.23
C ASP A 185 -15.90 3.81 1.15
N LEU A 186 -16.12 2.55 1.53
CA LEU A 186 -15.12 1.48 1.50
C LEU A 186 -14.77 1.02 0.08
N HIS A 187 -15.60 1.36 -0.90
CA HIS A 187 -15.41 1.02 -2.31
C HIS A 187 -14.99 2.23 -3.15
N ALA A 188 -14.58 3.31 -2.48
CA ALA A 188 -14.00 4.49 -3.10
C ALA A 188 -12.93 4.08 -4.13
N GLN A 189 -12.96 4.76 -5.28
CA GLN A 189 -12.00 4.59 -6.36
C GLN A 189 -11.30 5.92 -6.60
N ARG A 190 -9.98 5.87 -6.77
CA ARG A 190 -9.20 7.07 -7.01
C ARG A 190 -9.56 7.60 -8.41
N PRO A 191 -9.93 8.89 -8.55
CA PRO A 191 -10.33 9.46 -9.82
C PRO A 191 -9.33 9.20 -10.94
N GLY A 192 -9.85 8.85 -12.12
CA GLY A 192 -9.04 8.55 -13.31
C GLY A 192 -8.30 7.21 -13.25
N THR A 193 -8.46 6.42 -12.18
CA THR A 193 -7.82 5.12 -12.02
C THR A 193 -8.86 4.04 -11.70
N SER A 194 -8.48 2.77 -11.84
CA SER A 194 -9.28 1.64 -11.35
C SER A 194 -8.90 1.24 -9.92
N GLN A 195 -8.08 2.04 -9.21
CA GLN A 195 -7.52 1.66 -7.92
C GLN A 195 -8.52 1.92 -6.79
N THR A 196 -9.00 0.86 -6.14
CA THR A 196 -9.81 0.92 -4.91
C THR A 196 -8.94 1.12 -3.65
N LEU A 197 -9.57 1.37 -2.49
CA LEU A 197 -8.87 1.38 -1.20
C LEU A 197 -8.16 0.04 -0.90
N LEU A 198 -8.80 -1.10 -1.20
CA LEU A 198 -8.18 -2.42 -1.02
C LEU A 198 -6.93 -2.59 -1.89
N GLN A 199 -7.02 -2.23 -3.18
CA GLN A 199 -5.87 -2.28 -4.09
C GLN A 199 -4.77 -1.29 -3.70
N ARG A 200 -5.13 -0.13 -3.14
CA ARG A 200 -4.17 0.82 -2.59
C ARG A 200 -3.43 0.25 -1.39
N ALA A 201 -4.15 -0.34 -0.43
CA ALA A 201 -3.55 -0.95 0.75
C ALA A 201 -2.60 -2.10 0.37
N ALA A 202 -3.06 -2.98 -0.53
CA ALA A 202 -2.26 -4.10 -1.02
C ALA A 202 -1.00 -3.65 -1.77
N GLY A 203 -1.12 -2.67 -2.67
CA GLY A 203 0.03 -2.15 -3.44
C GLY A 203 1.03 -1.35 -2.61
N LEU A 204 0.73 -1.07 -1.35
CA LEU A 204 1.63 -0.45 -0.37
C LEU A 204 2.14 -1.45 0.68
N ASP A 205 1.78 -2.72 0.54
CA ASP A 205 2.04 -3.77 1.53
C ASP A 205 1.50 -3.39 2.92
N ASN A 206 0.42 -2.60 2.97
CA ASN A 206 -0.26 -2.19 4.19
C ASN A 206 -1.26 -3.25 4.62
N LEU A 207 -0.76 -4.36 5.18
CA LEU A 207 -1.59 -5.49 5.61
C LEU A 207 -2.61 -5.09 6.68
N GLU A 208 -2.23 -4.25 7.65
CA GLU A 208 -3.15 -3.77 8.68
C GLU A 208 -4.33 -2.98 8.10
N GLY A 209 -4.06 -2.01 7.22
CA GLY A 209 -5.09 -1.23 6.56
C GLY A 209 -5.98 -2.09 5.67
N LEU A 210 -5.40 -3.07 4.98
CA LEU A 210 -6.11 -4.02 4.13
C LEU A 210 -7.10 -4.88 4.93
N LEU A 211 -6.62 -5.54 6.00
CA LEU A 211 -7.45 -6.40 6.83
C LEU A 211 -8.53 -5.59 7.57
N TYR A 212 -8.20 -4.38 8.03
CA TYR A 212 -9.18 -3.47 8.62
C TYR A 212 -10.30 -3.10 7.63
N LEU A 213 -9.98 -2.80 6.37
CA LEU A 213 -11.00 -2.49 5.36
C LEU A 213 -11.93 -3.69 5.12
N LEU A 214 -11.38 -4.90 4.99
CA LEU A 214 -12.17 -6.13 4.82
C LEU A 214 -13.06 -6.41 6.05
N GLU A 215 -12.51 -6.30 7.26
CA GLU A 215 -13.26 -6.42 8.52
C GLU A 215 -14.46 -5.46 8.58
N LYS A 216 -14.32 -4.26 8.00
CA LYS A 216 -15.37 -3.25 7.97
C LYS A 216 -16.34 -3.40 6.79
N GLY A 217 -16.19 -4.45 5.98
CA GLY A 217 -17.13 -4.81 4.92
C GLY A 217 -16.74 -4.32 3.54
N ALA A 218 -15.47 -3.95 3.30
CA ALA A 218 -14.98 -3.75 1.95
C ALA A 218 -15.08 -5.08 1.16
N ASP A 219 -15.77 -5.04 0.03
CA ASP A 219 -16.02 -6.23 -0.81
C ASP A 219 -14.86 -6.47 -1.76
N GLY A 220 -14.05 -7.49 -1.48
CA GLY A 220 -12.94 -7.90 -2.33
C GLY A 220 -13.34 -8.56 -3.65
N TRP A 221 -14.60 -8.98 -3.80
CA TRP A 221 -15.16 -9.53 -5.04
C TRP A 221 -15.75 -8.47 -5.96
N ARG A 222 -15.95 -7.24 -5.47
CA ARG A 222 -16.48 -6.15 -6.28
C ARG A 222 -15.42 -5.69 -7.29
N PRO A 223 -15.70 -5.75 -8.61
CA PRO A 223 -14.78 -5.24 -9.60
C PRO A 223 -14.71 -3.70 -9.55
N ALA A 224 -13.51 -3.15 -9.75
CA ALA A 224 -13.36 -1.72 -10.01
C ALA A 224 -13.91 -1.39 -11.41
N VAL A 225 -14.39 -0.16 -11.62
CA VAL A 225 -14.98 0.24 -12.91
C VAL A 225 -14.33 1.54 -13.36
N ARG A 226 -13.66 1.51 -14.51
CA ARG A 226 -13.07 2.70 -15.13
C ARG A 226 -13.51 2.80 -16.58
N ASP A 227 -14.01 3.96 -16.98
CA ASP A 227 -14.48 4.23 -18.35
C ASP A 227 -15.51 3.21 -18.88
N GLY A 228 -16.34 2.67 -17.97
CA GLY A 228 -17.34 1.65 -18.29
C GLY A 228 -16.79 0.22 -18.39
N PHE A 229 -15.50 0.00 -18.18
CA PHE A 229 -14.87 -1.32 -18.15
C PHE A 229 -14.71 -1.82 -16.71
N ALA A 230 -15.22 -3.01 -16.44
CA ALA A 230 -14.97 -3.71 -15.18
C ALA A 230 -13.58 -4.35 -15.20
N TYR A 231 -12.80 -4.05 -14.16
CA TYR A 231 -11.50 -4.65 -13.90
C TYR A 231 -11.65 -5.90 -13.05
N LYS A 232 -10.57 -6.69 -12.94
CA LYS A 232 -10.55 -7.83 -12.04
C LYS A 232 -10.87 -7.39 -10.60
N PRO A 233 -11.69 -8.16 -9.86
CA PRO A 233 -11.85 -7.98 -8.43
C PRO A 233 -10.52 -8.00 -7.68
N PHE A 234 -10.48 -7.36 -6.52
CA PHE A 234 -9.28 -7.31 -5.69
C PHE A 234 -8.78 -8.72 -5.31
N PHE A 235 -9.68 -9.65 -4.94
CA PHE A 235 -9.28 -11.00 -4.57
C PHE A 235 -8.62 -11.76 -5.73
N ASP A 236 -9.11 -11.62 -6.96
CA ASP A 236 -8.47 -12.23 -8.13
C ASP A 236 -7.01 -11.79 -8.26
N ASP A 237 -6.75 -10.48 -8.13
CA ASP A 237 -5.39 -9.92 -8.20
C ASP A 237 -4.52 -10.37 -7.01
N ALA A 238 -5.07 -10.37 -5.80
CA ALA A 238 -4.36 -10.76 -4.58
C ALA A 238 -3.90 -12.23 -4.62
N PHE A 239 -4.79 -13.15 -5.02
CA PHE A 239 -4.45 -14.57 -5.11
C PHE A 239 -3.53 -14.87 -6.30
N TRP A 240 -3.63 -14.14 -7.41
CA TRP A 240 -2.67 -14.27 -8.52
C TRP A 240 -1.25 -13.87 -8.10
N GLY A 241 -1.12 -12.84 -7.25
CA GLY A 241 0.15 -12.39 -6.68
C GLY A 241 0.78 -13.34 -5.64
N SER A 242 0.11 -14.44 -5.29
CA SER A 242 0.52 -15.34 -4.19
C SER A 242 1.81 -16.13 -4.40
N ALA A 243 2.41 -16.09 -5.60
CA ALA A 243 3.74 -16.66 -5.82
C ALA A 243 4.84 -15.86 -5.10
N GLY A 244 4.65 -14.55 -4.94
CA GLY A 244 5.55 -13.68 -4.19
C GLY A 244 5.35 -13.83 -2.68
N ILE A 245 6.36 -13.50 -1.88
CA ILE A 245 6.30 -13.62 -0.42
C ILE A 245 5.18 -12.73 0.15
N ILE A 246 5.13 -11.46 -0.26
CA ILE A 246 4.12 -10.50 0.22
C ILE A 246 2.72 -10.90 -0.24
N GLY A 247 2.55 -11.19 -1.52
CA GLY A 247 1.25 -11.61 -2.06
C GLY A 247 0.74 -12.91 -1.41
N SER A 248 1.64 -13.86 -1.11
CA SER A 248 1.28 -15.09 -0.41
C SER A 248 0.76 -14.82 0.99
N GLU A 249 1.44 -13.95 1.76
CA GLU A 249 1.00 -13.60 3.11
C GLU A 249 -0.35 -12.87 3.07
N ILE A 250 -0.55 -11.90 2.17
CA ILE A 250 -1.85 -11.22 2.00
C ILE A 250 -2.95 -12.22 1.68
N ALA A 251 -2.74 -13.10 0.69
CA ALA A 251 -3.70 -14.11 0.28
C ALA A 251 -4.03 -15.11 1.41
N PHE A 252 -3.00 -15.56 2.14
CA PHE A 252 -3.16 -16.45 3.29
C PHE A 252 -4.01 -15.80 4.38
N ARG A 253 -3.75 -14.53 4.71
CA ARG A 253 -4.49 -13.77 5.73
C ARG A 253 -5.95 -13.56 5.35
N ILE A 254 -6.20 -13.16 4.11
CA ILE A 254 -7.55 -13.04 3.56
C ILE A 254 -8.34 -14.34 3.77
N ALA A 255 -7.72 -15.48 3.50
CA ALA A 255 -8.36 -16.79 3.66
C ALA A 255 -8.61 -17.15 5.13
N VAL A 256 -7.56 -17.14 5.97
CA VAL A 256 -7.64 -17.59 7.37
C VAL A 256 -8.59 -16.74 8.22
N GLU A 257 -8.69 -15.45 7.93
CA GLU A 257 -9.62 -14.55 8.63
C GLU A 257 -11.06 -14.64 8.13
N GLY A 258 -11.35 -15.52 7.17
CA GLY A 258 -12.70 -15.80 6.71
C GLY A 258 -13.28 -14.78 5.73
N HIS A 259 -12.46 -13.88 5.17
CA HIS A 259 -12.92 -12.85 4.23
C HIS A 259 -13.41 -13.41 2.88
N ILE A 260 -13.27 -14.72 2.67
CA ILE A 260 -13.73 -15.47 1.49
C ILE A 260 -14.75 -16.57 1.83
N GLN A 261 -15.23 -16.66 3.07
CA GLN A 261 -16.11 -17.75 3.51
C GLN A 261 -17.42 -17.85 2.69
N ASP A 262 -17.91 -16.70 2.24
CA ASP A 262 -19.14 -16.56 1.46
C ASP A 262 -18.89 -16.56 -0.06
N ALA A 263 -17.65 -16.82 -0.49
CA ALA A 263 -17.30 -16.87 -1.90
C ALA A 263 -17.99 -18.05 -2.59
N LYS A 264 -18.53 -17.80 -3.78
CA LYS A 264 -19.20 -18.82 -4.57
C LYS A 264 -18.17 -19.72 -5.26
N PRO A 265 -18.52 -21.00 -5.56
CA PRO A 265 -17.64 -21.89 -6.29
C PRO A 265 -17.10 -21.31 -7.60
N GLU A 266 -17.93 -20.56 -8.35
CA GLU A 266 -17.50 -19.91 -9.59
C GLU A 266 -16.48 -18.77 -9.42
N GLN A 267 -16.41 -18.18 -8.22
CA GLN A 267 -15.41 -17.15 -7.89
C GLN A 267 -14.07 -17.79 -7.51
N LEU A 268 -14.10 -18.88 -6.74
CA LEU A 268 -12.88 -19.56 -6.27
C LEU A 268 -12.28 -20.52 -7.28
N ALA A 269 -13.07 -21.11 -8.19
CA ALA A 269 -12.55 -22.09 -9.14
C ALA A 269 -11.40 -21.55 -10.03
N PRO A 270 -11.48 -20.34 -10.62
CA PRO A 270 -10.36 -19.77 -11.36
C PRO A 270 -9.10 -19.59 -10.49
N ILE A 271 -9.27 -19.09 -9.26
CA ILE A 271 -8.17 -18.89 -8.31
C ILE A 271 -7.47 -20.23 -7.97
N LEU A 272 -8.24 -21.27 -7.65
CA LEU A 272 -7.70 -22.59 -7.32
C LEU A 272 -7.00 -23.24 -8.52
N ASN A 273 -7.50 -23.03 -9.74
CA ASN A 273 -6.84 -23.49 -10.96
C ASN A 273 -5.52 -22.75 -11.21
N ASP A 274 -5.50 -21.43 -11.03
CA ASP A 274 -4.29 -20.61 -11.17
C ASP A 274 -3.23 -20.98 -10.13
N LEU A 275 -3.64 -21.23 -8.88
CA LEU A 275 -2.76 -21.73 -7.81
C LEU A 275 -2.18 -23.11 -8.17
N THR A 276 -2.99 -24.01 -8.72
CA THR A 276 -2.52 -25.33 -9.18
C THR A 276 -1.46 -25.17 -10.28
N ALA A 277 -1.74 -24.35 -11.30
CA ALA A 277 -0.81 -24.10 -12.38
C ALA A 277 0.48 -23.42 -11.90
N ALA A 278 0.39 -22.53 -10.91
CA ALA A 278 1.55 -21.91 -10.28
C ALA A 278 2.39 -22.94 -9.50
N ILE A 279 1.76 -23.83 -8.72
CA ILE A 279 2.44 -24.92 -8.03
C ILE A 279 3.23 -25.78 -9.02
N ASP A 280 2.58 -26.22 -10.11
CA ASP A 280 3.22 -27.02 -11.15
C ASP A 280 4.39 -26.28 -11.81
N ARG A 281 4.23 -24.98 -12.08
CA ARG A 281 5.27 -24.13 -12.69
C ARG A 281 6.50 -23.97 -11.81
N PHE A 282 6.33 -23.85 -10.50
CA PHE A 282 7.43 -23.64 -9.56
C PHE A 282 8.01 -24.93 -8.97
N GLU A 283 7.43 -26.10 -9.29
CA GLU A 283 7.94 -27.40 -8.84
C GLU A 283 9.36 -27.64 -9.40
N GLY A 284 10.32 -27.78 -8.49
CA GLY A 284 11.74 -27.91 -8.83
C GLY A 284 12.59 -28.24 -7.60
N PRO A 285 13.82 -28.75 -7.79
CA PRO A 285 14.66 -29.27 -6.70
C PRO A 285 15.38 -28.18 -5.88
N GLY A 286 15.18 -26.89 -6.19
CA GLY A 286 15.87 -25.79 -5.52
C GLY A 286 15.11 -25.27 -4.30
N PRO A 287 15.80 -24.75 -3.27
CA PRO A 287 15.16 -24.24 -2.05
C PRO A 287 14.15 -23.12 -2.35
N ASP A 288 14.42 -22.23 -3.30
CA ASP A 288 13.50 -21.15 -3.68
C ASP A 288 12.20 -21.66 -4.33
N SER A 289 12.34 -22.64 -5.23
CA SER A 289 11.21 -23.35 -5.85
C SER A 289 10.35 -24.02 -4.79
N MET A 290 10.99 -24.77 -3.88
CA MET A 290 10.29 -25.47 -2.82
C MET A 290 9.59 -24.48 -1.86
N ASN A 291 10.28 -23.44 -1.40
CA ASN A 291 9.67 -22.40 -0.56
C ASN A 291 8.45 -21.72 -1.24
N THR A 292 8.52 -21.52 -2.55
CA THR A 292 7.42 -20.96 -3.32
C THR A 292 6.24 -21.93 -3.42
N VAL A 293 6.50 -23.21 -3.72
CA VAL A 293 5.47 -24.26 -3.74
C VAL A 293 4.81 -24.43 -2.38
N TRP A 294 5.59 -24.40 -1.30
CA TRP A 294 5.06 -24.46 0.07
C TRP A 294 4.06 -23.33 0.33
N ARG A 295 4.43 -22.08 0.01
CA ARG A 295 3.57 -20.89 0.19
C ARG A 295 2.27 -21.00 -0.61
N LEU A 296 2.38 -21.39 -1.88
CA LEU A 296 1.20 -21.57 -2.75
C LEU A 296 0.26 -22.66 -2.22
N ARG A 297 0.81 -23.79 -1.74
CA ARG A 297 0.01 -24.86 -1.12
C ARG A 297 -0.63 -24.41 0.19
N ALA A 298 0.07 -23.63 1.02
CA ALA A 298 -0.48 -23.08 2.26
C ALA A 298 -1.66 -22.13 1.98
N VAL A 299 -1.52 -21.24 0.98
CA VAL A 299 -2.62 -20.37 0.53
C VAL A 299 -3.80 -21.21 0.00
N ALA A 300 -3.53 -22.18 -0.87
CA ALA A 300 -4.57 -23.05 -1.41
C ALA A 300 -5.32 -23.83 -0.31
N GLN A 301 -4.59 -24.38 0.65
CA GLN A 301 -5.17 -25.09 1.79
C GLN A 301 -6.02 -24.14 2.66
N ALA A 302 -5.52 -22.95 2.96
CA ALA A 302 -6.27 -21.95 3.73
C ALA A 302 -7.58 -21.56 3.02
N ILE A 303 -7.57 -21.40 1.69
CA ILE A 303 -8.80 -21.15 0.91
C ILE A 303 -9.80 -22.28 1.10
N LEU A 304 -9.35 -23.54 1.00
CA LEU A 304 -10.21 -24.72 1.10
C LEU A 304 -10.76 -24.91 2.52
N ASP A 305 -9.94 -24.65 3.55
CA ASP A 305 -10.34 -24.80 4.96
C ASP A 305 -11.33 -23.72 5.40
N HIS A 306 -11.24 -22.53 4.80
CA HIS A 306 -12.05 -21.36 5.16
C HIS A 306 -13.10 -20.99 4.10
N SER A 307 -13.40 -21.90 3.18
CA SER A 307 -14.50 -21.75 2.22
C SER A 307 -15.35 -23.02 2.15
N ASN A 308 -16.47 -22.94 1.44
CA ASN A 308 -17.36 -24.09 1.21
C ASN A 308 -17.07 -24.82 -0.12
N VAL A 309 -15.86 -24.64 -0.68
CA VAL A 309 -15.49 -25.15 -2.01
C VAL A 309 -14.58 -26.37 -1.89
N ALA A 310 -14.90 -27.43 -2.63
CA ALA A 310 -14.05 -28.61 -2.72
C ALA A 310 -12.84 -28.36 -3.62
N ALA A 311 -11.69 -28.94 -3.27
CA ALA A 311 -10.49 -28.87 -4.08
C ALA A 311 -10.72 -29.55 -5.45
N PRO A 312 -10.32 -28.91 -6.57
CA PRO A 312 -10.18 -29.60 -7.84
C PRO A 312 -9.20 -30.78 -7.70
N GLU A 313 -9.44 -31.91 -8.37
CA GLU A 313 -8.61 -33.11 -8.20
C GLU A 313 -7.10 -32.86 -8.42
N PRO A 314 -6.65 -32.10 -9.44
CA PRO A 314 -5.24 -31.79 -9.60
C PRO A 314 -4.63 -31.07 -8.39
N LEU A 315 -5.38 -30.13 -7.79
CA LEU A 315 -4.94 -29.44 -6.58
C LEU A 315 -4.92 -30.39 -5.38
N ALA A 316 -5.95 -31.23 -5.23
CA ALA A 316 -6.03 -32.21 -4.16
C ALA A 316 -4.84 -33.19 -4.22
N GLU A 317 -4.44 -33.64 -5.41
CA GLU A 317 -3.22 -34.43 -5.61
C GLU A 317 -1.96 -33.67 -5.19
N GLN A 318 -1.84 -32.39 -5.56
CA GLN A 318 -0.72 -31.54 -5.13
C GLN A 318 -0.66 -31.39 -3.61
N LEU A 319 -1.80 -31.17 -2.94
CA LEU A 319 -1.87 -31.00 -1.48
C LEU A 319 -1.58 -32.30 -0.70
N ARG A 320 -1.80 -33.48 -1.28
CA ARG A 320 -1.44 -34.78 -0.67
C ARG A 320 0.06 -35.08 -0.71
N LYS A 321 0.83 -34.43 -1.59
CA LYS A 321 2.28 -34.66 -1.71
C LYS A 321 2.97 -34.18 -0.42
N PRO A 322 3.76 -35.02 0.26
CA PRO A 322 4.47 -34.60 1.46
C PRO A 322 5.42 -33.45 1.15
N PHE A 323 5.57 -32.55 2.11
CA PHE A 323 6.55 -31.47 2.05
C PHE A 323 7.64 -31.72 3.08
N PRO A 324 8.93 -31.49 2.77
CA PRO A 324 9.99 -31.64 3.76
C PRO A 324 9.76 -30.74 4.96
N GLU A 325 9.91 -31.27 6.18
CA GLU A 325 9.65 -30.53 7.43
C GLU A 325 10.65 -29.38 7.65
N ASP A 326 11.83 -29.46 7.01
CA ASP A 326 12.90 -28.48 7.07
C ASP A 326 12.78 -27.37 6.01
N ILE A 327 11.82 -27.49 5.09
CA ILE A 327 11.57 -26.50 4.03
C ILE A 327 10.19 -25.91 4.24
N GLY A 328 10.16 -24.65 4.64
CA GLY A 328 8.94 -23.90 4.89
C GLY A 328 9.17 -22.42 4.67
N GLY A 329 8.14 -21.73 4.19
CA GLY A 329 8.13 -20.29 4.11
C GLY A 329 7.86 -19.65 5.46
N TRP A 330 8.01 -18.33 5.49
CA TRP A 330 7.58 -17.51 6.61
C TRP A 330 6.17 -16.96 6.31
N HIS A 331 5.28 -17.13 7.28
CA HIS A 331 4.09 -16.30 7.45
C HIS A 331 4.26 -15.49 8.73
N LEU A 332 3.65 -14.30 8.80
CA LEU A 332 3.60 -13.55 10.06
C LEU A 332 2.85 -14.38 11.12
N ARG A 333 3.15 -14.16 12.42
CA ARG A 333 2.36 -14.79 13.49
C ARG A 333 0.92 -14.30 13.42
N PRO A 334 -0.10 -15.07 13.83
CA PRO A 334 -1.50 -14.66 13.69
C PRO A 334 -1.81 -13.25 14.25
N ASP A 335 -1.12 -12.82 15.31
CA ASP A 335 -1.23 -11.50 15.95
C ASP A 335 -0.42 -10.37 15.28
N GLU A 336 0.38 -10.68 14.26
CA GLU A 336 1.25 -9.74 13.55
C GLU A 336 0.66 -9.31 12.22
N VAL A 337 0.63 -7.99 12.00
CA VAL A 337 0.23 -7.35 10.73
C VAL A 337 1.33 -6.47 10.14
N ARG A 338 2.54 -6.55 10.71
CA ARG A 338 3.74 -5.76 10.36
C ARG A 338 4.98 -6.63 10.57
N SER A 339 6.03 -6.39 9.81
CA SER A 339 7.31 -7.04 10.10
C SER A 339 7.89 -6.55 11.44
N PRO A 340 8.57 -7.43 12.20
CA PRO A 340 9.30 -7.01 13.38
C PRO A 340 10.39 -5.99 12.98
N PRO A 341 10.69 -5.00 13.84
CA PRO A 341 11.77 -4.07 13.57
C PRO A 341 13.11 -4.83 13.50
N ARG A 342 14.01 -4.38 12.62
CA ARG A 342 15.29 -5.07 12.30
C ARG A 342 16.19 -5.33 13.52
N ASP A 343 16.01 -4.58 14.60
CA ASP A 343 16.80 -4.66 15.84
C ASP A 343 16.36 -5.79 16.77
N ARG A 344 15.15 -6.34 16.59
CA ARG A 344 14.85 -7.68 17.10
C ARG A 344 15.54 -8.68 16.19
N ALA A 345 16.63 -9.26 16.68
CA ALA A 345 17.22 -10.44 16.09
C ALA A 345 16.08 -11.42 15.78
N TRP A 346 15.93 -11.76 14.49
CA TRP A 346 15.07 -12.87 14.12
C TRP A 346 15.58 -14.08 14.90
N PRO A 347 14.69 -14.89 15.52
CA PRO A 347 15.12 -15.98 16.38
C PRO A 347 16.18 -16.81 15.65
N ASP A 348 17.36 -16.89 16.27
CA ASP A 348 18.55 -17.57 15.74
C ASP A 348 18.18 -18.98 15.28
N GLY A 349 17.97 -19.16 13.97
CA GLY A 349 17.44 -20.40 13.40
C GLY A 349 16.60 -20.20 12.15
N ALA A 350 15.98 -19.02 11.96
CA ALA A 350 15.36 -18.64 10.69
C ALA A 350 16.45 -18.19 9.69
N GLY A 351 17.19 -19.16 9.15
CA GLY A 351 18.14 -19.04 8.02
C GLY A 351 18.54 -17.63 7.57
N HIS A 352 19.40 -16.96 8.35
CA HIS A 352 19.97 -15.68 7.98
C HIS A 352 20.82 -15.74 6.68
N ASP A 353 21.31 -16.93 6.31
CA ASP A 353 22.23 -17.12 5.17
C ASP A 353 21.54 -17.20 3.79
N HIS A 354 20.21 -17.24 3.73
CA HIS A 354 19.47 -17.22 2.44
C HIS A 354 18.66 -15.95 2.20
N MET A 355 18.63 -15.02 3.17
CA MET A 355 18.02 -13.71 3.01
C MET A 355 19.05 -12.59 2.78
N ALA A 356 20.18 -12.92 2.14
CA ALA A 356 20.88 -11.92 1.36
C ALA A 356 19.89 -11.43 0.30
N PHE A 357 19.34 -10.23 0.51
CA PHE A 357 18.45 -9.54 -0.42
C PHE A 357 19.17 -9.36 -1.77
N GLY A 358 19.16 -10.42 -2.59
CA GLY A 358 19.38 -10.39 -4.02
C GLY A 358 18.09 -9.97 -4.73
N LEU A 359 17.39 -8.96 -4.20
CA LEU A 359 16.37 -8.25 -4.97
C LEU A 359 17.12 -7.26 -5.87
N THR A 360 17.71 -7.75 -6.96
CA THR A 360 17.70 -6.94 -8.17
C THR A 360 16.26 -6.93 -8.64
N CYS A 361 15.50 -5.93 -8.20
CA CYS A 361 14.33 -5.50 -8.95
C CYS A 361 14.84 -5.17 -10.35
N ASN A 362 14.66 -6.07 -11.31
CA ASN A 362 14.57 -5.63 -12.70
C ASN A 362 13.30 -4.81 -12.76
N GLU A 363 13.41 -3.49 -12.55
CA GLU A 363 12.43 -2.55 -13.05
C GLU A 363 12.29 -2.82 -14.56
N PRO A 364 11.10 -3.12 -15.09
CA PRO A 364 10.86 -2.84 -16.49
C PRO A 364 10.81 -1.32 -16.62
N ASP A 365 11.90 -0.74 -17.11
CA ASP A 365 11.89 0.56 -17.78
C ASP A 365 10.80 0.54 -18.86
N SER A 366 9.61 1.05 -18.56
CA SER A 366 8.68 1.79 -19.45
C SER A 366 7.22 1.72 -18.96
N PHE A 367 6.83 2.72 -18.18
CA PHE A 367 5.49 3.31 -18.33
C PHE A 367 5.68 4.82 -18.49
N SER A 368 6.11 5.22 -19.68
CA SER A 368 6.02 6.59 -20.18
C SER A 368 4.80 6.72 -21.09
N SER A 369 4.04 7.80 -20.87
CA SER A 369 2.94 8.35 -21.68
C SER A 369 1.71 7.47 -21.90
N TRP A 370 0.63 7.77 -21.18
CA TRP A 370 -0.62 8.35 -21.72
C TRP A 370 -1.21 9.33 -20.72
#